data_AF-A0A2A8HQ52-F1
#
_entry.id   AF-A0A2A8HQ52-F1
#
_cell.length_a   1.000
_cell.length_b   1.000
_cell.length_c   1.000
_cell.angle_alpha   90.00
_cell.angle_beta   90.00
_cell.angle_gamma   90.00
#
_symmetry.space_group_name_H-M   'P 1'
#
loop_
_entity.id
_entity.type
_entity.pdbx_description
1 polymer ?
#
loop_
_entity_poly.entity_id
_entity_poly.type
_entity_poly.pdbx_seq_one_letter_code
_entity_poly.pdbx_strand_id
1 'polypeptide(L)'
;MLRKITLAPLVALALVAGPVSAQEATQPSKADMDNAVLYLKVMIAGLQSDKVEQPVKSALVGCLYGNPLKKISESLDKVIADNPGKISRDNADQVLSAMAAVCGYRPQQAAAPAATGSTPQGR
;
A
#
# COMPACT_ATOMS: atom_id res chain seq x y z
N MET A 1 8.87 -35.58 -62.38
CA MET A 1 7.84 -35.52 -61.32
C MET A 1 7.66 -34.07 -60.92
N LEU A 2 6.54 -33.45 -61.31
CA LEU A 2 6.30 -32.00 -61.26
C LEU A 2 5.69 -31.63 -59.89
N ARG A 3 6.49 -31.00 -59.01
CA ARG A 3 6.03 -30.55 -57.69
C ARG A 3 5.24 -29.25 -57.84
N LYS A 4 3.93 -29.33 -57.59
CA LYS A 4 3.00 -28.19 -57.56
C LYS A 4 3.36 -27.27 -56.38
N ILE A 5 3.75 -26.03 -56.69
CA ILE A 5 3.95 -24.98 -55.69
C ILE A 5 2.57 -24.36 -55.40
N THR A 6 2.12 -24.51 -54.16
CA THR A 6 0.84 -23.97 -53.69
C THR A 6 1.14 -22.60 -53.07
N LEU A 7 0.60 -21.52 -53.65
CA LEU A 7 0.67 -20.19 -53.04
C LEU A 7 -0.22 -20.18 -51.78
N ALA A 8 0.39 -19.94 -50.61
CA ALA A 8 -0.33 -19.62 -49.39
C ALA A 8 -0.67 -18.12 -49.36
N PRO A 9 -1.87 -17.71 -48.90
CA PRO A 9 -2.20 -16.31 -48.77
C PRO A 9 -1.45 -15.71 -47.57
N LEU A 10 -0.75 -14.60 -47.80
CA LEU A 10 -0.24 -13.72 -46.76
C LEU A 10 -1.42 -13.13 -45.98
N VAL A 11 -1.72 -13.70 -44.82
CA VAL A 11 -2.61 -13.10 -43.84
C VAL A 11 -1.86 -11.91 -43.23
N ALA A 12 -2.21 -10.70 -43.66
CA ALA A 12 -1.79 -9.48 -43.03
C ALA A 12 -2.37 -9.44 -41.60
N LEU A 13 -1.53 -9.62 -40.57
CA LEU A 13 -1.90 -9.31 -39.20
C LEU A 13 -2.06 -7.79 -39.09
N ALA A 14 -3.31 -7.33 -39.19
CA ALA A 14 -3.68 -5.99 -38.77
C ALA A 14 -3.38 -5.86 -37.28
N LEU A 15 -2.39 -5.03 -36.94
CA LEU A 15 -2.18 -4.52 -35.59
C LEU A 15 -3.42 -3.70 -35.21
N VAL A 16 -4.36 -4.35 -34.52
CA VAL A 16 -5.49 -3.66 -33.89
C VAL A 16 -4.92 -2.89 -32.70
N ALA A 17 -4.50 -1.65 -32.93
CA ALA A 17 -4.33 -0.67 -31.89
C ALA A 17 -5.71 -0.40 -31.29
N GLY A 18 -6.12 -1.22 -30.34
CA GLY A 18 -7.31 -0.98 -29.54
C GLY A 18 -7.15 0.34 -28.78
N PRO A 19 -8.25 1.08 -28.54
CA PRO A 19 -8.19 2.31 -27.78
C PRO A 19 -7.68 1.97 -26.38
N VAL A 20 -6.49 2.46 -26.05
CA VAL A 20 -6.09 2.60 -24.65
C VAL A 20 -7.07 3.61 -24.07
N SER A 21 -8.08 3.14 -23.35
CA SER A 21 -8.92 4.01 -22.53
C SER A 21 -8.00 4.69 -21.53
N ALA A 22 -7.66 5.95 -21.81
CA ALA A 22 -7.08 6.83 -20.82
C ALA A 22 -8.07 6.86 -19.66
N GLN A 23 -7.68 6.24 -18.55
CA GLN A 23 -8.50 6.19 -17.36
C GLN A 23 -8.59 7.64 -16.86
N GLU A 24 -9.70 8.31 -17.17
CA GLU A 24 -9.96 9.67 -16.70
C GLU A 24 -9.80 9.66 -15.19
N ALA A 25 -8.84 10.45 -14.71
CA ALA A 25 -8.61 10.62 -13.29
C ALA A 25 -9.83 11.30 -12.69
N THR A 26 -10.75 10.50 -12.14
CA THR A 26 -11.93 11.02 -11.44
C THR A 26 -11.46 11.95 -10.33
N GLN A 27 -11.93 13.19 -10.37
CA GLN A 27 -11.68 14.14 -9.31
C GLN A 27 -12.22 13.56 -7.98
N PRO A 28 -11.47 13.66 -6.87
CA PRO A 28 -11.93 13.09 -5.61
C PRO A 28 -13.20 13.78 -5.14
N SER A 29 -14.10 13.01 -4.51
CA SER A 29 -15.32 13.56 -3.93
C SER A 29 -15.00 14.42 -2.70
N LYS A 30 -15.99 15.20 -2.24
CA LYS A 30 -15.85 15.94 -0.98
C LYS A 30 -15.59 15.02 0.21
N ALA A 31 -16.24 13.86 0.25
CA ALA A 31 -16.05 12.88 1.31
C ALA A 31 -14.62 12.31 1.32
N ASP A 32 -14.05 12.04 0.14
CA ASP A 32 -12.66 11.57 0.03
C ASP A 32 -11.66 12.61 0.53
N MET A 33 -11.92 13.89 0.24
CA MET A 33 -11.12 15.02 0.71
C MET A 33 -11.22 15.19 2.23
N ASP A 34 -12.43 15.15 2.77
CA ASP A 34 -12.68 15.26 4.21
C ASP A 34 -11.99 14.11 4.97
N ASN A 35 -12.07 12.88 4.45
CA ASN A 35 -11.37 11.71 4.98
C ASN A 35 -9.84 11.88 4.89
N ALA A 36 -9.31 12.34 3.76
CA ALA A 36 -7.88 12.56 3.61
C ALA A 36 -7.33 13.59 4.61
N VAL A 37 -8.08 14.67 4.86
CA VAL A 37 -7.73 15.67 5.88
C VAL A 37 -7.78 15.06 7.28
N LEU A 38 -8.80 14.26 7.60
CA LEU A 38 -8.90 13.55 8.87
C LEU A 38 -7.68 12.64 9.08
N TYR A 39 -7.34 11.81 8.10
CA TYR A 39 -6.22 10.88 8.18
C TYR A 39 -4.88 11.60 8.33
N LEU A 40 -4.69 12.69 7.59
CA LEU A 40 -3.48 13.50 7.72
C LEU A 40 -3.37 14.11 9.13
N LYS A 41 -4.47 14.61 9.71
CA LYS A 41 -4.48 15.11 11.09
C LYS A 41 -4.08 14.04 12.10
N VAL A 42 -4.64 12.84 11.97
CA VAL A 42 -4.30 11.69 12.85
C VAL A 42 -2.83 11.31 12.69
N MET A 43 -2.30 11.30 11.46
CA MET A 43 -0.89 11.04 11.20
C MET A 43 0.00 12.05 11.92
N ILE A 44 -0.28 13.35 11.75
CA ILE A 44 0.50 14.44 12.37
C ILE A 44 0.44 14.33 13.90
N ALA A 45 -0.74 14.07 14.47
CA ALA A 45 -0.89 13.86 15.91
C ALA A 45 -0.06 12.65 16.39
N GLY A 46 -0.04 11.56 15.64
CA GLY A 46 0.80 10.40 15.94
C GLY A 46 2.30 10.71 15.90
N LEU A 47 2.76 11.51 14.93
CA LEU A 47 4.15 11.94 14.83
C LEU A 47 4.58 12.84 16.00
N GLN A 48 3.68 13.70 16.46
CA GLN A 48 3.92 14.63 17.58
C GLN A 48 3.73 13.99 18.96
N SER A 49 3.09 12.83 19.04
CA SER A 49 2.80 12.16 20.31
C SER A 49 4.03 11.46 20.90
N ASP A 50 4.31 11.67 22.18
CA ASP A 50 5.34 10.93 22.93
C ASP A 50 4.94 9.48 23.23
N LYS A 51 3.67 9.12 22.98
CA LYS A 51 3.13 7.77 23.21
C LYS A 51 3.32 6.84 22.01
N VAL A 52 3.75 7.37 20.86
CA VAL A 52 3.97 6.59 19.64
C VAL A 52 5.45 6.27 19.52
N GLU A 53 5.77 4.99 19.37
CA GLU A 53 7.14 4.54 19.28
C GLU A 53 7.83 5.07 18.00
N GLN A 54 9.13 5.34 18.08
CA GLN A 54 9.90 5.88 16.95
C GLN A 54 9.80 5.03 15.66
N PRO A 55 9.83 3.69 15.69
CA PRO A 55 9.66 2.89 14.48
C PRO A 55 8.32 3.11 13.77
N VAL A 56 7.25 3.37 14.52
CA VAL A 56 5.93 3.71 13.95
C VAL A 56 6.00 5.08 13.28
N LYS A 57 6.60 6.07 13.94
CA LYS A 57 6.78 7.42 13.36
C LYS A 57 7.60 7.37 12.07
N SER A 58 8.69 6.61 12.06
CA SER A 58 9.51 6.40 10.85
C SER A 58 8.70 5.77 9.72
N ALA A 59 7.88 4.76 10.01
CA ALA A 59 7.00 4.14 9.02
C ALA A 59 5.98 5.15 8.45
N LEU A 60 5.35 5.96 9.30
CA LEU A 60 4.38 6.98 8.88
C LEU A 60 5.02 8.05 7.98
N VAL A 61 6.20 8.58 8.36
CA VAL A 61 6.91 9.57 7.53
C VAL A 61 7.36 8.95 6.20
N GLY A 62 7.94 7.76 6.23
CA GLY A 62 8.39 7.07 5.00
C GLY A 62 7.22 6.77 4.06
N CYS A 63 6.08 6.37 4.61
CA CYS A 63 4.84 6.14 3.90
C CYS A 63 4.31 7.42 3.23
N LEU A 64 4.26 8.54 3.96
CA LEU A 64 3.85 9.84 3.41
C LEU A 64 4.81 10.35 2.33
N TYR A 65 6.12 10.16 2.51
CA TYR A 65 7.12 10.60 1.54
C TYR A 65 7.11 9.75 0.25
N GLY A 66 6.90 8.44 0.39
CA GLY A 66 6.91 7.49 -0.73
C GLY A 66 5.60 7.39 -1.50
N ASN A 67 4.50 7.97 -1.01
CA ASN A 67 3.18 7.79 -1.60
C ASN A 67 2.38 9.10 -1.68
N PRO A 68 1.57 9.30 -2.74
CA PRO A 68 0.57 10.36 -2.73
C PRO A 68 -0.42 10.16 -1.58
N LEU A 69 -0.80 11.24 -0.90
CA LEU A 69 -1.80 11.19 0.19
C LEU A 69 -3.09 10.50 -0.27
N LYS A 70 -3.53 10.72 -1.52
CA LYS A 70 -4.67 10.03 -2.14
C LYS A 70 -4.58 8.51 -2.02
N LYS A 71 -3.40 7.93 -2.28
CA LYS A 71 -3.19 6.47 -2.22
C LYS A 71 -3.20 5.94 -0.81
N ILE A 72 -2.69 6.71 0.15
CA ILE A 72 -2.75 6.37 1.57
C ILE A 72 -4.21 6.38 2.04
N SER A 73 -4.96 7.43 1.71
CA SER A 73 -6.39 7.54 2.05
C SER A 73 -7.22 6.41 1.47
N GLU A 74 -7.05 6.09 0.18
CA GLU A 74 -7.73 4.96 -0.47
C GLU A 74 -7.43 3.62 0.22
N SER A 75 -6.16 3.41 0.58
CA SER A 75 -5.73 2.19 1.27
C SER A 75 -6.34 2.09 2.66
N LEU A 76 -6.41 3.21 3.38
CA LEU A 76 -6.99 3.27 4.71
C LEU A 76 -8.52 3.11 4.67
N ASP A 77 -9.19 3.75 3.71
CA ASP A 77 -10.62 3.56 3.46
C ASP A 77 -10.95 2.10 3.17
N LYS A 78 -10.13 1.44 2.35
CA LYS A 78 -10.25 0.01 2.09
C LYS A 78 -10.10 -0.82 3.36
N VAL A 79 -9.07 -0.56 4.17
CA VAL A 79 -8.85 -1.29 5.44
C VAL A 79 -10.04 -1.10 6.39
N ILE A 80 -10.61 0.11 6.48
CA ILE A 80 -11.77 0.38 7.32
C ILE A 80 -13.01 -0.37 6.79
N ALA A 81 -13.25 -0.33 5.47
CA ALA A 81 -14.37 -1.02 4.85
C ALA A 81 -14.27 -2.55 5.00
N ASP A 82 -13.06 -3.11 4.89
CA ASP A 82 -12.80 -4.54 5.03
C ASP A 82 -12.90 -5.01 6.51
N ASN A 83 -12.96 -4.09 7.48
CA ASN A 83 -13.00 -4.39 8.93
C ASN A 83 -14.16 -3.67 9.65
N PRO A 84 -15.42 -3.93 9.25
CA PRO A 84 -16.58 -3.25 9.81
C PRO A 84 -16.70 -3.52 11.32
N GLY A 85 -16.99 -2.46 12.08
CA GLY A 85 -17.13 -2.52 13.54
C GLY A 85 -15.82 -2.64 14.32
N LYS A 86 -14.68 -2.83 13.65
CA LYS A 86 -13.35 -2.91 14.30
C LYS A 86 -12.57 -1.61 14.23
N ILE A 87 -12.77 -0.84 13.16
CA ILE A 87 -12.10 0.45 12.94
C ILE A 87 -13.17 1.51 12.72
N SER A 88 -13.28 2.43 13.69
CA SER A 88 -14.11 3.62 13.58
C SER A 88 -13.25 4.81 13.17
N ARG A 89 -13.70 5.58 12.17
CA ARG A 89 -13.06 6.84 11.76
C ARG A 89 -13.05 7.90 12.86
N ASP A 90 -13.96 7.78 13.83
CA ASP A 90 -14.07 8.70 14.95
C ASP A 90 -13.10 8.36 16.09
N ASN A 91 -12.43 7.20 16.02
CA ASN A 91 -11.45 6.78 17.01
C ASN A 91 -10.03 6.94 16.45
N ALA A 92 -9.34 8.00 16.89
CA ALA A 92 -8.01 8.34 16.40
C ALA A 92 -6.97 7.23 16.63
N ASP A 93 -7.04 6.49 17.73
CA ASP A 93 -6.11 5.39 18.01
C ASP A 93 -6.31 4.22 17.04
N GLN A 94 -7.57 3.89 16.72
CA GLN A 94 -7.89 2.85 15.73
C GLN A 94 -7.46 3.26 14.33
N VAL A 95 -7.71 4.51 13.95
CA VAL A 95 -7.27 5.07 12.65
C VAL A 95 -5.75 5.08 12.56
N LEU A 96 -5.04 5.50 13.62
CA LEU A 96 -3.59 5.53 13.66
C LEU A 96 -2.99 4.12 13.56
N SER A 97 -3.56 3.15 14.27
CA SER A 97 -3.13 1.74 14.20
C SER A 97 -3.31 1.17 12.79
N ALA A 98 -4.47 1.39 12.16
CA ALA A 98 -4.74 0.97 10.80
C ALA A 98 -3.79 1.66 9.79
N MET A 99 -3.52 2.94 9.99
CA MET A 99 -2.59 3.72 9.16
C MET A 99 -1.16 3.20 9.29
N ALA A 100 -0.69 2.88 10.49
CA ALA A 100 0.62 2.27 10.69
C ALA A 100 0.73 0.93 9.93
N ALA A 101 -0.30 0.09 9.99
CA ALA A 101 -0.35 -1.18 9.28
C ALA A 101 -0.34 -1.01 7.75
N VAL A 102 -1.08 -0.02 7.21
CA VAL A 102 -1.05 0.39 5.78
C VAL A 102 0.33 0.87 5.38
N CYS A 103 0.99 1.63 6.25
CA CYS A 103 2.33 2.16 6.06
C CYS A 103 3.44 1.12 6.29
N GLY A 104 3.08 -0.17 6.35
CA GLY A 104 4.04 -1.27 6.41
C GLY A 104 4.67 -1.48 7.79
N TYR A 105 4.23 -0.75 8.83
CA TYR A 105 4.64 -1.08 10.19
C TYR A 105 4.16 -2.48 10.53
N ARG A 106 5.12 -3.33 10.88
CA ARG A 106 4.90 -4.61 11.51
C ARG A 106 5.58 -4.49 12.86
N PRO A 107 4.84 -4.50 13.98
CA PRO A 107 5.50 -4.63 15.26
C PRO A 107 6.36 -5.88 15.15
N GLN A 108 7.63 -5.79 15.54
CA GLN A 108 8.45 -6.99 15.65
C GLN A 108 7.62 -7.97 16.48
N GLN A 109 7.16 -9.06 15.85
CA GLN A 109 6.97 -10.30 16.58
C GLN A 109 8.32 -10.46 17.27
N ALA A 110 8.37 -10.23 18.60
CA ALA A 110 9.60 -10.11 19.37
C ALA A 110 10.62 -11.05 18.76
N ALA A 111 11.66 -10.49 18.13
CA ALA A 111 12.60 -11.28 17.35
C ALA A 111 12.99 -12.46 18.24
N ALA A 112 12.58 -13.67 17.83
CA ALA A 112 12.90 -14.87 18.60
C ALA A 112 14.39 -14.78 18.89
N PRO A 113 14.82 -14.88 20.17
CA PRO A 113 16.20 -14.61 20.52
C PRO A 113 17.08 -15.42 19.58
N ALA A 114 17.87 -14.70 18.77
CA ALA A 114 18.93 -15.33 18.00
C ALA A 114 19.73 -16.13 19.02
N ALA A 115 19.78 -17.45 18.84
CA ALA A 115 20.49 -18.34 19.74
C ALA A 115 21.95 -17.86 19.82
N THR A 116 22.26 -17.11 20.87
CA THR A 116 23.60 -16.73 21.25
C THR A 116 24.13 -17.83 22.15
N GLY A 117 25.08 -18.60 21.62
CA GLY A 117 25.86 -19.60 22.36
C GLY A 117 26.03 -20.87 21.54
N SER A 118 27.22 -21.32 21.17
CA SER A 118 28.56 -20.92 21.62
C SER A 118 29.62 -21.49 20.67
N THR A 119 30.63 -20.66 20.38
CA THR A 119 32.06 -20.85 20.09
C THR A 119 32.62 -22.27 19.82
N PRO A 120 33.54 -22.45 18.84
CA PRO A 120 34.28 -23.70 18.67
C PRO A 120 35.35 -23.86 19.77
N GLN A 121 35.32 -24.97 20.51
CA GLN A 121 36.40 -25.38 21.42
C GLN A 121 36.66 -26.87 21.24
N GLY A 122 37.86 -27.20 20.77
CA GLY A 122 38.24 -28.55 20.37
C GLY A 122 38.61 -29.49 21.50
N ARG A 123 38.64 -30.78 21.17
CA ARG A 123 39.71 -31.73 21.52
C ARG A 123 39.69 -32.89 20.54
#